data_AF-A0A9P6JJG7-F1
#
_entry.id   AF-A0A9P6JJG7-F1
#
_cell.length_a   1.000
_cell.length_b   1.000
_cell.length_c   1.000
_cell.angle_alpha   90.00
_cell.angle_beta   90.00
_cell.angle_gamma   90.00
#
_symmetry.space_group_name_H-M   'P 1'
#
loop_
_entity.id
_entity.type
_entity.pdbx_description
1 polymer ?
#
loop_
_entity_poly.entity_id
_entity_poly.type
_entity_poly.pdbx_seq_one_letter_code
_entity_poly.pdbx_strand_id
1 'polypeptide(L)'
;GGNYNPPRSMLDLYTPRFVKGKGVEKVGLCPICVEPIERGGENKKIWLAMKFSAFNYHMQYAHGISASTGKPFSPPVAFQITSRPNPGKNEKSEIQQGKCHKCTKWVAIEGIKDMESKVSWKHAAACHQDSWLEGETDYFEQDTIYSTFLALERSSCV
;
A
#
# COMPACT_ATOMS: atom_id res chain seq x y z
N GLY A 1 -1.65 22.39 7.30
CA GLY A 1 -0.58 22.48 8.30
C GLY A 1 0.51 21.48 7.96
N GLY A 2 1.57 21.94 7.31
CA GLY A 2 2.66 21.13 6.76
C GLY A 2 3.23 21.81 5.52
N ASN A 3 4.52 21.60 5.26
CA ASN A 3 5.18 22.09 4.05
C ASN A 3 4.94 21.09 2.92
N TYR A 4 4.65 21.60 1.72
CA TYR A 4 4.54 20.76 0.54
C TYR A 4 5.85 20.03 0.27
N ASN A 5 5.76 18.74 -0.02
CA ASN A 5 6.89 17.87 -0.34
C ASN A 5 6.62 17.24 -1.71
N PRO A 6 7.37 17.65 -2.76
CA PRO A 6 7.12 17.17 -4.11
C PRO A 6 7.36 15.65 -4.20
N PRO A 7 6.47 14.90 -4.87
CA PRO A 7 6.66 13.47 -5.07
C PRO A 7 7.76 13.17 -6.09
N ARG A 8 8.25 11.92 -6.11
CA ARG A 8 9.27 11.49 -7.08
C ARG A 8 8.75 11.45 -8.52
N SER A 9 7.46 11.17 -8.67
CA SER A 9 6.72 11.21 -9.92
C SER A 9 5.25 11.50 -9.63
N MET A 10 4.46 11.82 -10.67
CA MET A 10 3.02 12.05 -10.51
C MET A 10 2.27 10.84 -9.94
N LEU A 11 2.75 9.62 -10.25
CA LEU A 11 2.16 8.35 -9.82
C LEU A 11 2.77 7.77 -8.53
N ASP A 12 3.69 8.49 -7.87
CA ASP A 12 4.34 8.02 -6.65
C ASP A 12 3.35 8.06 -5.48
N LEU A 13 2.73 6.93 -5.15
CA LEU A 13 1.76 6.84 -4.04
C LEU A 13 2.44 6.79 -2.67
N TYR A 14 3.76 6.58 -2.60
CA TYR A 14 4.48 6.40 -1.35
C TYR A 14 4.88 7.73 -0.70
N THR A 15 5.42 8.67 -1.48
CA THR A 15 6.01 9.89 -0.90
C THR A 15 4.93 10.77 -0.25
N PRO A 16 5.08 11.20 1.02
CA PRO A 16 4.11 12.10 1.64
C PRO A 16 4.07 13.43 0.90
N ARG A 17 2.88 13.93 0.57
CA ARG A 17 2.72 15.24 -0.11
C ARG A 17 2.94 16.43 0.82
N PHE A 18 2.81 16.20 2.13
CA PHE A 18 3.08 17.20 3.15
C PHE A 18 3.93 16.62 4.27
N VAL A 19 4.90 17.40 4.72
CA VAL A 19 5.80 17.06 5.84
C VAL A 19 5.86 18.21 6.84
N LYS A 20 6.16 17.91 8.10
CA LYS A 20 6.46 18.93 9.13
C LYS A 20 7.47 18.40 10.14
N GLY A 21 8.07 19.30 10.91
CA GLY A 21 9.14 18.97 11.86
C GLY A 21 10.49 18.76 11.19
N LYS A 22 11.52 18.49 12.00
CA LYS A 22 12.91 18.23 11.57
C LYS A 22 13.50 17.07 12.37
N GLY A 23 14.52 16.41 11.82
CA GLY A 23 15.22 15.33 12.53
C GLY A 23 14.30 14.22 13.02
N VAL A 24 14.33 13.95 14.34
CA VAL A 24 13.51 12.91 14.99
C VAL A 24 12.02 13.23 14.98
N GLU A 25 11.66 14.52 14.97
CA GLU A 25 10.27 14.99 14.98
C GLU A 25 9.68 15.10 13.57
N LYS A 26 10.48 14.80 12.53
CA LYS A 26 10.00 14.85 11.15
C LYS A 26 8.90 13.81 10.95
N VAL A 27 7.71 14.30 10.58
CA VAL A 27 6.54 13.49 10.27
C VAL A 27 6.07 13.75 8.84
N GLY A 28 5.54 12.72 8.20
CA GLY A 28 4.86 12.78 6.90
C GLY A 28 3.37 12.52 7.06
N LEU A 29 2.54 13.26 6.33
CA LEU A 29 1.11 12.98 6.21
C LEU A 29 0.92 11.81 5.22
N CYS A 30 0.20 10.77 5.64
CA CYS A 30 -0.16 9.67 4.74
C CYS A 30 -1.01 10.22 3.57
N PRO A 31 -0.55 10.07 2.31
CA PRO A 31 -1.28 10.57 1.16
C PRO A 31 -2.53 9.75 0.83
N ILE A 32 -2.68 8.53 1.37
CA ILE A 32 -3.83 7.66 1.10
C ILE A 32 -4.93 7.86 2.14
N CYS A 33 -4.59 7.82 3.44
CA CYS A 33 -5.59 8.01 4.49
C CYS A 33 -6.29 9.37 4.43
N VAL A 34 -5.59 10.41 3.93
CA VAL A 34 -6.18 11.76 3.83
C VAL A 34 -7.20 11.88 2.71
N GLU A 35 -7.15 11.01 1.70
CA GLU A 35 -8.10 11.03 0.60
C GLU A 35 -9.52 10.70 1.10
N PRO A 36 -10.57 11.21 0.42
CA PRO A 36 -11.96 10.88 0.72
C PRO A 36 -12.25 9.38 0.57
N ILE A 37 -13.30 8.90 1.24
CA ILE A 37 -13.73 7.49 1.18
C ILE A 37 -14.15 7.11 -0.24
N GLU A 38 -14.76 8.06 -0.95
CA GLU A 38 -15.21 7.92 -2.34
C GLU A 38 -14.03 7.67 -3.31
N ARG A 39 -12.81 8.06 -2.91
CA ARG A 39 -11.56 7.82 -3.67
C ARG A 39 -10.74 6.66 -3.11
N GLY A 40 -11.31 5.87 -2.19
CA GLY A 40 -10.65 4.74 -1.54
C GLY A 40 -9.73 5.11 -0.36
N GLY A 41 -9.80 6.35 0.13
CA GLY A 41 -9.08 6.80 1.33
C GLY A 41 -9.87 6.59 2.63
N GLU A 42 -9.40 7.22 3.72
CA GLU A 42 -10.06 7.14 5.04
C GLU A 42 -10.65 8.47 5.52
N ASN A 43 -10.46 9.55 4.76
CA ASN A 43 -10.77 10.93 5.14
C ASN A 43 -10.16 11.33 6.50
N LYS A 44 -8.94 10.86 6.79
CA LYS A 44 -8.22 11.06 8.05
C LYS A 44 -6.83 11.63 7.83
N LYS A 45 -6.50 12.66 8.60
CA LYS A 45 -5.16 13.26 8.63
C LYS A 45 -4.23 12.48 9.55
N ILE A 46 -3.57 11.45 9.00
CA ILE A 46 -2.61 10.62 9.76
C ILE A 46 -1.17 11.09 9.53
N TRP A 47 -0.56 11.69 10.56
CA TRP A 47 0.84 12.09 10.57
C TRP A 47 1.71 11.03 11.23
N LEU A 48 2.73 10.55 10.54
CA LEU A 48 3.56 9.43 10.99
C LEU A 48 5.03 9.82 11.01
N ALA A 49 5.74 9.36 12.04
CA ALA A 49 7.18 9.59 12.18
C ALA A 49 7.95 8.98 11.00
N MET A 50 8.83 9.78 10.41
CA MET A 50 9.66 9.35 9.28
C MET A 50 10.92 8.63 9.75
N LYS A 51 11.59 9.14 10.80
CA LYS A 51 12.88 8.60 11.26
C LYS A 51 12.80 7.17 11.83
N PHE A 52 11.69 6.82 12.46
CA PHE A 52 11.48 5.50 13.08
C PHE A 52 10.69 4.54 12.17
N SER A 53 10.68 4.79 10.86
CA SER A 53 9.99 3.97 9.86
C SER A 53 8.49 3.77 10.09
N ALA A 54 7.86 4.53 10.99
CA ALA A 54 6.41 4.42 11.21
C ALA A 54 5.63 4.75 9.94
N PHE A 55 6.05 5.80 9.23
CA PHE A 55 5.50 6.13 7.91
C PHE A 55 5.72 4.98 6.90
N ASN A 56 6.94 4.45 6.84
CA ASN A 56 7.30 3.39 5.91
C ASN A 56 6.47 2.10 6.14
N TYR A 57 6.36 1.64 7.38
CA TYR A 57 5.57 0.47 7.73
C TYR A 57 4.09 0.67 7.51
N HIS A 58 3.57 1.88 7.75
CA HIS A 58 2.18 2.19 7.44
C HIS A 58 1.90 2.07 5.94
N MET A 59 2.72 2.72 5.09
CA MET A 59 2.54 2.65 3.64
C MET A 59 2.67 1.22 3.12
N GLN A 60 3.69 0.49 3.58
CA GLN A 60 3.93 -0.87 3.10
C GLN A 60 2.93 -1.89 3.64
N TYR A 61 2.57 -1.86 4.93
CA TYR A 61 1.77 -2.92 5.55
C TYR A 61 0.28 -2.65 5.55
N ALA A 62 -0.15 -1.38 5.64
CA ALA A 62 -1.57 -1.02 5.66
C ALA A 62 -2.08 -0.76 4.24
N HIS A 63 -1.30 -0.08 3.41
CA HIS A 63 -1.72 0.28 2.04
C HIS A 63 -1.11 -0.60 0.96
N GLY A 64 -0.14 -1.46 1.29
CA GLY A 64 0.50 -2.32 0.31
C GLY A 64 1.31 -1.54 -0.74
N ILE A 65 1.87 -0.38 -0.39
CA ILE A 65 2.63 0.47 -1.32
C ILE A 65 4.13 0.32 -1.06
N SER A 66 4.88 -0.05 -2.10
CA SER A 66 6.32 -0.19 -2.03
C SER A 66 7.04 1.14 -1.84
N ALA A 67 8.01 1.16 -0.92
CA ALA A 67 8.88 2.31 -0.71
C ALA A 67 9.81 2.57 -1.89
N SER A 68 10.30 1.52 -2.55
CA SER A 68 11.25 1.64 -3.66
C SER A 68 10.56 2.15 -4.91
N THR A 69 9.48 1.50 -5.34
CA THR A 69 8.80 1.82 -6.60
C THR A 69 7.77 2.94 -6.46
N GLY A 70 7.24 3.18 -5.26
CA GLY A 70 6.12 4.10 -5.05
C GLY A 70 4.78 3.58 -5.56
N LYS A 71 4.70 2.30 -5.95
CA LYS A 71 3.51 1.66 -6.52
C LYS A 71 2.94 0.58 -5.58
N PRO A 72 1.66 0.17 -5.76
CA PRO A 72 1.10 -0.97 -5.04
C PRO A 72 1.90 -2.25 -5.29
N PHE A 73 1.97 -3.13 -4.30
CA PHE A 73 2.47 -4.49 -4.45
C PHE A 73 1.49 -5.31 -5.29
N SER A 74 2.02 -6.21 -6.11
CA SER A 74 1.19 -7.16 -6.85
C SER A 74 0.32 -8.01 -5.91
N PRO A 75 -0.95 -8.25 -6.25
CA PRO A 75 -1.83 -9.16 -5.53
C PRO A 75 -1.35 -10.62 -5.66
N PRO A 76 -1.90 -11.53 -4.82
CA PRO A 76 -1.68 -12.95 -4.98
C PRO A 76 -2.18 -13.47 -6.33
N VAL A 77 -1.44 -14.38 -6.96
CA VAL A 77 -1.81 -15.00 -8.26
C VAL A 77 -2.88 -16.09 -8.14
N ALA A 78 -3.13 -16.55 -6.92
CA ALA A 78 -4.17 -17.53 -6.61
C ALA A 78 -4.55 -17.42 -5.14
N PHE A 79 -5.75 -17.88 -4.80
CA PHE A 79 -6.23 -17.98 -3.42
C PHE A 79 -6.59 -19.43 -3.10
N GLN A 80 -6.37 -19.84 -1.86
CA GLN A 80 -6.84 -21.12 -1.33
C GLN A 80 -7.28 -20.97 0.12
N ILE A 81 -8.13 -21.87 0.57
CA ILE A 81 -8.51 -22.01 1.97
C ILE A 81 -7.83 -23.26 2.52
N THR A 82 -7.23 -23.17 3.70
CA THR A 82 -6.57 -24.31 4.35
C THR A 82 -7.05 -24.45 5.78
N SER A 83 -7.38 -25.67 6.19
CA SER A 83 -7.75 -25.97 7.57
C SER A 83 -6.53 -25.89 8.49
N ARG A 84 -6.70 -25.29 9.67
CA ARG A 84 -5.67 -25.19 10.70
C ARG A 84 -5.77 -26.38 11.66
N PRO A 85 -4.68 -27.11 11.91
CA PRO A 85 -4.69 -28.15 12.92
C PRO A 85 -4.80 -27.50 14.31
N ASN A 86 -5.82 -27.92 15.09
CA ASN A 86 -6.06 -27.51 16.48
C ASN A 86 -6.28 -25.99 16.68
N PRO A 87 -7.38 -25.40 16.15
CA PRO A 87 -7.70 -24.00 16.42
C PRO A 87 -8.00 -23.79 17.92
N GLY A 88 -7.48 -22.69 18.48
CA GLY A 88 -7.89 -22.22 19.81
C GLY A 88 -9.36 -21.77 19.84
N LYS A 89 -9.93 -21.62 21.04
CA LYS A 89 -11.36 -21.28 21.25
C LYS A 89 -11.85 -20.02 20.51
N ASN A 90 -10.96 -19.06 20.23
CA ASN A 90 -11.25 -17.80 19.54
C ASN A 90 -10.40 -17.64 18.26
N GLU A 91 -9.98 -18.76 17.66
CA GLU A 91 -9.21 -18.78 16.43
C GLU A 91 -10.00 -19.39 15.29
N LYS A 92 -9.73 -18.91 14.08
CA LYS A 92 -10.33 -19.48 12.87
C LYS A 92 -9.82 -20.91 12.65
N SER A 93 -10.76 -21.81 12.35
CA SER A 93 -10.50 -23.20 11.95
C SER A 93 -9.95 -23.31 10.54
N GLU A 94 -10.21 -22.31 9.71
CA GLU A 94 -9.73 -22.20 8.34
C GLU A 94 -9.01 -20.88 8.16
N ILE A 95 -8.02 -20.85 7.25
CA ILE A 95 -7.30 -19.63 6.92
C ILE A 95 -7.18 -19.49 5.40
N GLN A 96 -7.51 -18.30 4.91
CA GLN A 96 -7.30 -17.94 3.52
C GLN A 96 -5.82 -17.60 3.29
N GLN A 97 -5.27 -18.20 2.24
CA GLN A 97 -3.91 -17.98 1.78
C GLN A 97 -3.92 -17.43 0.36
N GLY A 98 -2.96 -16.55 0.08
CA GLY A 98 -2.64 -16.08 -1.26
C GLY A 98 -1.32 -16.67 -1.74
N LYS A 99 -1.25 -17.08 -3.00
CA LYS A 99 0.00 -17.51 -3.64
C LYS A 99 0.79 -16.28 -4.10
N CYS A 100 1.98 -16.08 -3.55
CA CYS A 100 2.87 -14.99 -3.93
C CYS A 100 3.33 -15.17 -5.39
N HIS A 101 3.28 -14.09 -6.19
CA HIS A 101 3.73 -14.14 -7.59
C HIS A 101 5.24 -14.36 -7.71
N LYS A 102 6.02 -13.75 -6.80
CA LYS A 102 7.48 -13.82 -6.84
C LYS A 102 8.03 -15.15 -6.33
N CYS A 103 7.71 -15.51 -5.09
CA CYS A 103 8.29 -16.69 -4.45
C CYS A 103 7.45 -17.96 -4.60
N THR A 104 6.24 -17.87 -5.17
CA THR A 104 5.28 -18.97 -5.38
C THR A 104 4.76 -19.66 -4.11
N LYS A 105 5.13 -19.16 -2.92
CA LYS A 105 4.67 -19.67 -1.63
C LYS A 105 3.24 -19.22 -1.33
N TRP A 106 2.50 -20.09 -0.65
CA TRP A 106 1.21 -19.78 -0.07
C TRP A 106 1.40 -19.05 1.26
N VAL A 107 0.82 -17.86 1.38
CA VAL A 107 0.98 -16.97 2.53
C VAL A 107 -0.40 -16.63 3.08
N ALA A 108 -0.58 -16.75 4.39
CA ALA A 108 -1.81 -16.32 5.04
C ALA A 108 -2.05 -14.82 4.80
N ILE A 109 -3.21 -14.48 4.24
CA ILE A 109 -3.60 -13.09 3.95
C ILE A 109 -4.48 -12.49 5.04
N GLU A 110 -5.02 -13.34 5.92
CA GLU A 110 -5.80 -12.95 7.10
C GLU A 110 -5.13 -13.38 8.41
N GLY A 111 -5.60 -12.80 9.52
CA GLY A 111 -5.15 -13.15 10.86
C GLY A 111 -5.83 -14.42 11.40
N ILE A 112 -5.16 -15.09 12.34
CA ILE A 112 -5.67 -16.32 12.98
C ILE A 112 -6.86 -16.08 13.92
N LYS A 113 -6.99 -14.87 14.45
CA LYS A 113 -8.06 -14.53 15.40
C LYS A 113 -9.38 -14.44 14.66
N ASP A 114 -10.43 -14.93 15.29
CA ASP A 114 -11.78 -14.81 14.75
C ASP A 114 -12.32 -13.38 14.94
N MET A 115 -11.77 -12.47 14.15
CA MET A 115 -12.14 -11.07 14.07
C MET A 115 -11.94 -10.59 12.64
N GLU A 116 -12.55 -9.46 12.30
CA GLU A 116 -12.29 -8.80 11.03
C GLU A 116 -10.78 -8.54 10.87
N SER A 117 -10.18 -9.22 9.89
CA SER A 117 -8.75 -9.16 9.66
C SER A 117 -8.44 -8.11 8.61
N LYS A 118 -7.57 -7.16 8.94
CA LYS A 118 -6.94 -6.32 7.93
C LYS A 118 -5.95 -7.17 7.13
N VAL A 119 -6.03 -7.08 5.81
CA VAL A 119 -5.09 -7.72 4.88
C VAL A 119 -3.68 -7.26 5.22
N SER A 120 -2.76 -8.20 5.38
CA SER A 120 -1.38 -7.92 5.81
C SER A 120 -0.41 -8.02 4.64
N TRP A 121 0.13 -6.89 4.20
CA TRP A 121 1.11 -6.80 3.11
C TRP A 121 2.56 -7.06 3.55
N LYS A 122 2.78 -7.58 4.76
CA LYS A 122 4.12 -7.82 5.32
C LYS A 122 5.00 -8.74 4.46
N HIS A 123 4.41 -9.80 3.91
CA HIS A 123 5.14 -10.70 3.03
C HIS A 123 5.56 -9.97 1.75
N ALA A 124 4.64 -9.24 1.12
CA ALA A 124 4.93 -8.49 -0.09
C ALA A 124 6.05 -7.47 0.13
N ALA A 125 6.01 -6.72 1.24
CA ALA A 125 7.06 -5.76 1.60
C ALA A 125 8.45 -6.40 1.75
N ALA A 126 8.54 -7.61 2.30
CA ALA A 126 9.81 -8.32 2.44
C ALA A 126 10.24 -9.06 1.16
N CYS A 127 9.27 -9.53 0.36
CA CYS A 127 9.51 -10.44 -0.76
C CYS A 127 9.59 -9.71 -2.10
N HIS A 128 8.63 -8.83 -2.40
CA HIS A 128 8.43 -8.31 -3.76
C HIS A 128 9.58 -7.42 -4.21
N GLN A 129 10.10 -6.55 -3.33
CA GLN A 129 11.12 -5.54 -3.70
C GLN A 129 10.66 -4.74 -4.92
N ASP A 130 11.35 -4.88 -6.06
CA ASP A 130 11.03 -4.24 -7.34
C ASP A 130 10.41 -5.23 -8.34
N SER A 131 9.84 -6.35 -7.89
CA SER A 131 9.07 -7.24 -8.78
C SER A 131 7.60 -6.87 -8.81
N TRP A 132 7.01 -6.88 -10.00
CA TRP A 132 5.58 -6.68 -10.24
C TRP A 132 5.12 -7.62 -11.35
N LEU A 133 3.82 -7.83 -11.48
CA LEU A 133 3.21 -8.54 -12.62
C LEU A 133 2.93 -7.57 -13.76
N GLU A 134 3.12 -8.02 -15.00
CA GLU A 134 2.83 -7.24 -16.19
C GLU A 134 1.32 -6.95 -16.31
N GLY A 135 0.96 -5.72 -16.70
CA GLY A 135 -0.44 -5.29 -16.88
C GLY A 135 -1.16 -4.78 -15.62
N GLU A 136 -0.54 -4.83 -14.44
CA GLU A 136 -1.22 -4.42 -13.20
C GLU A 136 -1.25 -2.92 -12.92
N THR A 137 -0.47 -2.13 -13.66
CA THR A 137 -0.39 -0.68 -13.47
C THR A 137 -1.28 0.10 -14.45
N ASP A 138 -2.25 -0.57 -15.06
CA ASP A 138 -3.18 0.06 -15.97
C ASP A 138 -4.14 1.00 -15.21
N TYR A 139 -4.53 2.09 -15.87
CA TYR A 139 -5.43 3.08 -15.30
C TYR A 139 -6.87 2.55 -15.39
N PHE A 140 -7.47 2.25 -14.25
CA PHE A 140 -8.82 1.68 -14.19
C PHE A 140 -9.92 2.74 -14.31
N GLU A 141 -9.62 4.01 -14.05
CA GLU A 141 -10.60 5.10 -14.07
C GLU A 141 -10.06 6.32 -14.84
N GLN A 142 -10.83 6.77 -15.84
CA GLN A 142 -10.53 7.97 -16.62
C GLN A 142 -11.12 9.20 -15.93
N ASP A 143 -10.48 9.64 -14.86
CA ASP A 143 -10.92 10.82 -14.12
C ASP A 143 -10.23 12.11 -14.62
N THR A 144 -10.54 13.23 -13.96
CA THR A 144 -9.91 14.52 -14.25
C THR A 144 -8.41 14.52 -13.98
N ILE A 145 -7.94 13.71 -13.03
CA ILE A 145 -6.52 13.56 -12.71
C ILE A 145 -5.79 12.82 -13.84
N TYR A 146 -6.35 11.72 -14.33
CA TYR A 146 -5.84 10.97 -15.48
C TYR A 146 -5.80 11.84 -16.73
N SER A 147 -6.86 12.60 -16.99
CA SER A 147 -6.92 13.54 -18.11
C SER A 147 -5.83 14.63 -18.02
N THR A 148 -5.62 15.16 -16.80
CA THR A 148 -4.57 16.15 -16.53
C THR A 148 -3.18 15.53 -16.71
N PHE A 149 -2.97 14.31 -16.23
CA PHE A 149 -1.73 13.56 -16.42
C PHE A 149 -1.40 13.37 -17.90
N LEU A 150 -2.35 12.89 -18.71
CA LEU A 150 -2.15 12.73 -20.16
C LEU A 150 -1.83 14.06 -20.85
N ALA A 151 -2.48 15.17 -20.45
CA ALA A 151 -2.19 16.49 -20.99
C ALA A 151 -0.75 16.95 -20.67
N LEU A 152 -0.27 16.67 -19.45
CA LEU A 152 1.07 17.02 -19.01
C LEU A 152 2.16 16.14 -19.65
N GLU A 153 1.92 14.83 -19.81
CA GLU A 153 2.86 13.94 -20.51
C GLU A 153 3.02 14.36 -21.98
N ARG A 154 1.91 14.68 -22.66
CA ARG A 154 1.95 15.18 -24.05
C ARG A 154 2.68 16.51 -24.17
N SER A 155 2.62 17.35 -23.13
CA SER A 155 3.31 18.65 -23.10
C SER A 155 4.81 18.54 -22.79
N SER A 156 5.26 17.41 -22.22
CA SER A 156 6.68 17.16 -21.91
C SER A 156 7.46 16.53 -23.08
N CYS A 157 6.78 16.24 -24.19
CA CYS A 157 7.36 15.65 -25.40
C CYS A 157 7.59 16.69 -26.53
N VAL A 158 7.56 17.99 -26.20
CA VAL A 158 7.87 19.10 -27.11
C VAL A 158 9.13 19.82 -26.64
#